data_AF-A0A419H863-F1
#
_entry.id   AF-A0A419H863-F1
#
_cell.length_a   1.000
_cell.length_b   1.000
_cell.length_c   1.000
_cell.angle_alpha   90.00
_cell.angle_beta   90.00
_cell.angle_gamma   90.00
#
_symmetry.space_group_name_H-M   'P 1'
#
loop_
_entity.id
_entity.type
_entity.pdbx_description
1 polymer ?
#
loop_
_entity_poly.entity_id
_entity_poly.type
_entity_poly.pdbx_seq_one_letter_code
_entity_poly.pdbx_strand_id
1 'polypeptide(L)'
;MTIFYNYLLTCGNRYMREFYFALKNGKTESMLSKYILVIVLALLNAEYKAQDWQRLVSLKGFWKFSIGDDMNRAKPNYDDKDWETITAPSSWENEGFNGYDGHAWYRKTFVASGDLKNHTVTLRLGRIDDVDEVYLNGYLIGATGTFPPEYNTAYFAWREYHVPQKYLNIGGENVIAIRVYDSQLEGGLIEGDLGLYEKKGAMRLDLDLAGQWSFEKGDDKDWKEKNYDDKMWDKIFVPAHWERQIGDDYDGFAWYRLSFTVPQSFKGKKLVLVLGKIDDIDEAYLNGKQIGSTGNMKGDPIRYDTRSEYKLTRGYFIPDDLLEYGKENVVAVRVYDGFRDGGIYEGPIGLIEQSKYTKYWRNYKPPKQKKDIWELIFQ
;
A
#
# COMPACT_ATOMS: atom_id res chain seq x y z
N MET A 1 37.14 -22.46 1.19
CA MET A 1 36.26 -23.58 1.61
C MET A 1 35.90 -23.53 3.09
N THR A 2 36.78 -23.10 4.00
CA THR A 2 36.50 -22.96 5.45
C THR A 2 35.43 -21.90 5.76
N ILE A 3 35.32 -20.86 4.93
CA ILE A 3 34.34 -19.76 5.08
C ILE A 3 32.90 -20.24 4.83
N PHE A 4 32.69 -21.17 3.89
CA PHE A 4 31.37 -21.69 3.54
C PHE A 4 30.81 -22.64 4.61
N TYR A 5 31.71 -23.33 5.33
CA TYR A 5 31.35 -24.22 6.45
C TYR A 5 30.86 -23.43 7.67
N ASN A 6 31.47 -22.27 7.96
CA ASN A 6 31.02 -21.41 9.05
C ASN A 6 29.67 -20.74 8.76
N TYR A 7 29.38 -20.44 7.49
CA TYR A 7 28.07 -19.89 7.07
C TYR A 7 26.92 -20.91 7.21
N LEU A 8 27.20 -22.21 7.10
CA LEU A 8 26.22 -23.28 7.25
C LEU A 8 25.95 -23.66 8.72
N LEU A 9 26.88 -23.34 9.63
CA LEU A 9 26.71 -23.58 11.07
C LEU A 9 25.71 -22.60 11.70
N THR A 10 25.61 -21.37 11.19
CA THR A 10 24.72 -20.30 11.68
C THR A 10 23.27 -20.43 11.19
N CYS A 11 23.01 -21.10 10.06
CA CYS A 11 21.68 -21.16 9.44
C CYS A 11 20.82 -22.39 9.82
N GLY A 12 21.20 -23.18 10.83
CA GLY A 12 20.33 -24.19 11.46
C GLY A 12 19.80 -25.36 10.58
N ASN A 13 20.22 -25.48 9.32
CA ASN A 13 19.59 -26.43 8.38
C ASN A 13 20.26 -27.82 8.43
N ARG A 14 19.62 -28.78 9.12
CA ARG A 14 20.11 -30.15 9.36
C ARG A 14 20.43 -30.92 8.07
N TYR A 15 19.65 -30.73 7.01
CA TYR A 15 19.81 -31.41 5.71
C TYR A 15 21.12 -31.03 5.01
N MET A 16 21.58 -29.78 5.17
CA MET A 16 22.82 -29.30 4.55
C MET A 16 24.08 -29.84 5.24
N ARG A 17 24.00 -30.15 6.55
CA ARG A 17 25.10 -30.81 7.26
C ARG A 17 25.27 -32.27 6.82
N GLU A 18 24.16 -32.99 6.67
CA GLU A 18 24.17 -34.38 6.19
C GLU A 18 24.68 -34.48 4.74
N PHE A 19 24.32 -33.52 3.88
CA PHE A 19 24.80 -33.44 2.49
C PHE A 19 26.31 -33.13 2.39
N TYR A 20 26.83 -32.25 3.26
CA TYR A 20 28.27 -31.96 3.33
C TYR A 20 29.09 -33.16 3.83
N PHE A 21 28.58 -33.91 4.82
CA PHE A 21 29.21 -35.13 5.30
C PHE A 21 29.22 -36.24 4.24
N ALA A 22 28.16 -36.34 3.42
CA ALA A 22 28.10 -37.26 2.29
C ALA A 22 29.16 -36.96 1.22
N LEU A 23 29.39 -35.67 0.90
CA LEU A 23 30.41 -35.24 -0.07
C LEU A 23 31.85 -35.47 0.39
N LYS A 24 32.12 -35.42 1.71
CA LYS A 24 33.48 -35.51 2.26
C LYS A 24 33.98 -36.96 2.40
N ASN A 25 33.09 -37.94 2.49
CA ASN A 25 33.43 -39.29 2.96
C ASN A 25 33.42 -40.42 1.90
N GLY A 26 33.19 -40.18 0.60
CA GLY A 26 33.23 -41.33 -0.32
C GLY A 26 33.09 -41.04 -1.81
N LYS A 27 34.24 -41.18 -2.50
CA LYS A 27 34.41 -41.80 -3.82
C LYS A 27 33.24 -41.69 -4.79
N THR A 28 33.19 -40.60 -5.55
CA THR A 28 32.94 -40.61 -7.01
C THR A 28 33.22 -39.20 -7.52
N GLU A 29 34.45 -38.95 -7.97
CA GLU A 29 34.71 -37.84 -8.89
C GLU A 29 34.06 -38.17 -10.25
N SER A 30 32.75 -38.06 -10.35
CA SER A 30 32.09 -38.04 -11.65
C SER A 30 31.86 -36.60 -12.06
N MET A 31 32.14 -36.31 -13.33
CA MET A 31 31.79 -35.06 -14.01
C MET A 31 30.37 -34.58 -13.66
N LEU A 32 29.43 -35.50 -13.42
CA LEU A 32 28.06 -35.22 -12.97
C LEU A 32 27.99 -34.35 -11.70
N SER A 33 28.84 -34.58 -10.70
CA SER A 33 28.83 -33.79 -9.44
C SER A 33 29.23 -32.33 -9.66
N LYS A 34 30.18 -32.09 -10.58
CA LYS A 34 30.59 -30.74 -11.00
C LYS A 34 29.50 -30.06 -11.85
N TYR A 35 28.83 -30.80 -12.74
CA TYR A 35 27.68 -30.27 -13.48
C TYR A 35 26.48 -29.96 -12.59
N ILE A 36 26.18 -30.80 -11.59
CA ILE A 36 25.12 -30.54 -10.61
C ILE A 36 25.45 -29.30 -9.77
N LEU A 37 26.71 -29.13 -9.34
CA LEU A 37 27.11 -27.91 -8.60
C LEU A 37 27.04 -26.66 -9.48
N VAL A 38 27.43 -26.75 -10.77
CA VAL A 38 27.31 -25.64 -11.74
C VAL A 38 25.84 -25.34 -12.07
N ILE A 39 24.97 -26.36 -12.18
CA ILE A 39 23.54 -26.21 -12.37
C ILE A 39 22.89 -25.60 -11.11
N VAL A 40 23.27 -26.04 -9.91
CA VAL A 40 22.79 -25.46 -8.65
C VAL A 40 23.28 -24.01 -8.52
N LEU A 41 24.53 -23.70 -8.86
CA LEU A 41 25.04 -22.31 -8.87
C LEU A 41 24.43 -21.46 -9.99
N ALA A 42 24.10 -22.03 -11.16
CA ALA A 42 23.39 -21.35 -12.24
C ALA A 42 21.90 -21.12 -11.90
N LEU A 43 21.27 -22.05 -11.18
CA LEU A 43 19.90 -21.94 -10.66
C LEU A 43 19.84 -20.96 -9.48
N LEU A 44 20.88 -20.89 -8.64
CA LEU A 44 21.02 -19.87 -7.59
C LEU A 44 21.27 -18.46 -8.17
N ASN A 45 21.77 -18.35 -9.41
CA ASN A 45 21.91 -17.08 -10.14
C ASN A 45 20.68 -16.75 -11.01
N ALA A 46 19.68 -17.63 -11.07
CA ALA A 46 18.48 -17.47 -11.88
C ALA A 46 17.23 -17.16 -11.04
N GLU A 47 17.38 -16.43 -9.94
CA GLU A 47 16.25 -15.75 -9.30
C GLU A 47 16.64 -14.33 -8.85
N TYR A 48 17.03 -13.49 -9.80
CA TYR A 48 16.69 -12.08 -9.64
C TYR A 48 15.17 -11.99 -9.72
N LYS A 49 14.49 -12.07 -8.56
CA LYS A 49 13.16 -11.48 -8.43
C LYS A 49 13.32 -10.07 -8.96
N ALA A 50 12.77 -9.76 -10.13
CA ALA A 50 12.65 -8.38 -10.53
C ALA A 50 11.78 -7.75 -9.46
N GLN A 51 12.38 -7.00 -8.54
CA GLN A 51 11.60 -6.32 -7.51
C GLN A 51 10.65 -5.39 -8.26
N ASP A 52 9.34 -5.61 -8.09
CA ASP A 52 8.29 -4.83 -8.75
C ASP A 52 8.31 -3.36 -8.30
N TRP A 53 9.15 -3.03 -7.33
CA TRP A 53 9.31 -1.70 -6.77
C TRP A 53 10.70 -1.14 -7.07
N GLN A 54 10.73 0.09 -7.56
CA GLN A 54 11.95 0.89 -7.66
C GLN A 54 12.02 1.80 -6.44
N ARG A 55 13.10 1.69 -5.66
CA ARG A 55 13.36 2.62 -4.55
C ARG A 55 13.79 3.98 -5.10
N LEU A 56 13.09 5.03 -4.69
CA LEU A 56 13.37 6.42 -5.04
C LEU A 56 14.20 7.09 -3.94
N VAL A 57 13.82 6.88 -2.68
CA VAL A 57 14.51 7.42 -1.49
C VAL A 57 14.59 6.32 -0.43
N SER A 58 15.77 6.12 0.15
CA SER A 58 15.94 5.25 1.31
C SER A 58 15.62 6.03 2.59
N LEU A 59 14.81 5.47 3.47
CA LEU A 59 14.48 6.02 4.79
C LEU A 59 14.99 5.13 5.93
N LYS A 60 15.78 4.08 5.64
CA LYS A 60 16.45 3.25 6.64
C LYS A 60 17.50 4.01 7.46
N GLY A 61 17.87 3.44 8.60
CA GLY A 61 18.94 3.94 9.47
C GLY A 61 18.37 4.82 10.57
N PHE A 62 19.06 5.91 10.91
CA PHE A 62 18.69 6.74 12.05
C PHE A 62 17.38 7.52 11.84
N TRP A 63 16.55 7.54 12.86
CA TRP A 63 15.34 8.36 13.01
C TRP A 63 15.40 9.11 14.33
N LYS A 64 14.80 10.30 14.37
CA LYS A 64 14.49 10.97 15.62
C LYS A 64 13.34 10.25 16.30
N PHE A 65 13.41 10.07 17.62
CA PHE A 65 12.42 9.33 18.39
C PHE A 65 12.08 10.00 19.71
N SER A 66 10.80 10.01 20.08
CA SER A 66 10.33 10.52 21.36
C SER A 66 9.09 9.79 21.82
N ILE A 67 9.10 9.31 23.06
CA ILE A 67 7.94 8.72 23.74
C ILE A 67 6.88 9.78 24.09
N GLY A 68 5.68 9.32 24.43
CA GLY A 68 4.52 10.14 24.73
C GLY A 68 3.78 10.61 23.47
N ASP A 69 2.65 11.26 23.69
CA ASP A 69 1.74 11.64 22.61
C ASP A 69 1.51 13.16 22.56
N ASP A 70 1.93 13.80 21.47
CA ASP A 70 1.70 15.22 21.22
C ASP A 70 1.53 15.44 19.72
N MET A 71 0.32 15.81 19.31
CA MET A 71 -0.02 16.04 17.90
C MET A 71 0.78 17.20 17.26
N ASN A 72 1.39 18.10 18.05
CA ASN A 72 2.26 19.13 17.50
C ASN A 72 3.50 18.54 16.81
N ARG A 73 3.88 17.30 17.17
CA ARG A 73 5.02 16.58 16.59
C ARG A 73 4.83 16.22 15.11
N ALA A 74 3.60 16.27 14.59
CA ALA A 74 3.32 16.14 13.16
C ALA A 74 3.76 17.37 12.34
N LYS A 75 3.84 18.56 12.96
CA LYS A 75 4.09 19.82 12.25
C LYS A 75 5.46 19.82 11.58
N PRO A 76 5.59 20.33 10.34
CA PRO A 76 6.85 20.30 9.61
C PRO A 76 7.97 21.05 10.34
N ASN A 77 7.64 22.13 11.06
CA ASN A 77 8.58 23.01 11.76
C ASN A 77 8.69 22.74 13.28
N TYR A 78 8.21 21.59 13.76
CA TYR A 78 8.40 21.21 15.16
C TYR A 78 9.90 21.02 15.47
N ASP A 79 10.36 21.56 16.60
CA ASP A 79 11.75 21.45 17.05
C ASP A 79 11.97 20.10 17.73
N ASP A 80 12.62 19.17 17.03
CA ASP A 80 12.96 17.81 17.49
C ASP A 80 14.44 17.66 17.87
N LYS A 81 15.14 18.77 18.11
CA LYS A 81 16.59 18.73 18.44
C LYS A 81 16.89 17.91 19.69
N ASP A 82 15.99 17.95 20.67
CA ASP A 82 16.11 17.27 21.96
C ASP A 82 15.59 15.83 21.92
N TRP A 83 15.15 15.33 20.75
CA TRP A 83 14.73 13.95 20.59
C TRP A 83 15.92 13.00 20.53
N GLU A 84 15.68 11.81 21.09
CA GLU A 84 16.58 10.67 21.00
C GLU A 84 16.74 10.24 19.53
N THR A 85 17.76 9.42 19.28
CA THR A 85 18.02 8.87 17.95
C THR A 85 18.07 7.35 18.03
N ILE A 86 17.24 6.69 17.23
CA ILE A 86 17.18 5.23 17.15
C ILE A 86 17.32 4.76 15.71
N THR A 87 17.63 3.48 15.52
CA THR A 87 17.68 2.84 14.21
C THR A 87 16.31 2.31 13.82
N ALA A 88 15.87 2.53 12.58
CA ALA A 88 14.70 1.87 12.00
C ALA A 88 15.04 1.22 10.64
N PRO A 89 14.59 -0.03 10.38
CA PRO A 89 13.70 -0.81 11.24
C PRO A 89 14.44 -1.43 12.45
N SER A 90 13.77 -1.42 13.60
CA SER A 90 14.15 -2.03 14.89
C SER A 90 12.97 -1.80 15.84
N SER A 91 12.70 -2.75 16.76
CA SER A 91 11.79 -2.44 17.88
C SER A 91 12.46 -1.44 18.83
N TRP A 92 11.69 -0.55 19.45
CA TRP A 92 12.29 0.48 20.31
C TRP A 92 12.91 -0.11 21.59
N GLU A 93 12.52 -1.33 22.00
CA GLU A 93 13.13 -2.09 23.10
C GLU A 93 14.60 -2.39 22.79
N ASN A 94 14.90 -2.81 21.56
CA ASN A 94 16.25 -3.06 21.09
C ASN A 94 17.10 -1.79 21.01
N GLU A 95 16.47 -0.62 21.01
CA GLU A 95 17.10 0.70 20.97
C GLU A 95 17.13 1.38 22.35
N GLY A 96 16.80 0.64 23.42
CA GLY A 96 16.98 1.06 24.82
C GLY A 96 15.69 1.34 25.60
N PHE A 97 14.52 1.27 24.96
CA PHE A 97 13.22 1.53 25.59
C PHE A 97 12.54 0.25 26.07
N ASN A 98 13.26 -0.56 26.86
CA ASN A 98 12.82 -1.88 27.30
C ASN A 98 11.52 -1.83 28.12
N GLY A 99 10.48 -2.55 27.67
CA GLY A 99 9.19 -2.67 28.35
C GLY A 99 8.35 -1.39 28.33
N TYR A 100 8.58 -0.51 27.35
CA TYR A 100 7.77 0.68 27.16
C TYR A 100 6.58 0.36 26.25
N ASP A 101 5.39 0.39 26.84
CA ASP A 101 4.12 0.32 26.11
C ASP A 101 3.49 1.72 26.08
N GLY A 102 2.96 2.14 24.94
CA GLY A 102 2.25 3.40 24.80
C GLY A 102 2.53 4.14 23.48
N HIS A 103 2.40 5.45 23.53
CA HIS A 103 2.58 6.29 22.35
C HIS A 103 4.05 6.64 22.12
N ALA A 104 4.49 6.62 20.88
CA ALA A 104 5.79 7.14 20.49
C ALA A 104 5.72 7.82 19.12
N TRP A 105 6.67 8.71 18.88
CA TRP A 105 6.77 9.44 17.62
C TRP A 105 8.14 9.24 16.99
N TYR A 106 8.14 9.00 15.68
CA TYR A 106 9.31 8.98 14.82
C TYR A 106 9.32 10.21 13.91
N ARG A 107 10.48 10.81 13.68
CA ARG A 107 10.67 11.89 12.70
C ARG A 107 11.88 11.64 11.81
N LYS A 108 11.72 11.89 10.51
CA LYS A 108 12.81 11.82 9.53
C LYS A 108 12.68 12.88 8.45
N THR A 109 13.79 13.54 8.19
CA THR A 109 13.92 14.48 7.08
C THR A 109 14.49 13.80 5.85
N PHE A 110 14.07 14.25 4.67
CA PHE A 110 14.65 13.85 3.39
C PHE A 110 14.49 14.95 2.36
N VAL A 111 15.33 14.93 1.33
CA VAL A 111 15.22 15.84 0.18
C VAL A 111 14.44 15.15 -0.93
N ALA A 112 13.33 15.73 -1.36
CA ALA A 112 12.60 15.25 -2.53
C ALA A 112 13.28 15.78 -3.78
N SER A 113 14.05 14.95 -4.49
CA SER A 113 14.70 15.38 -5.73
C SER A 113 13.67 15.87 -6.77
N GLY A 114 14.11 16.75 -7.68
CA GLY A 114 13.23 17.31 -8.71
C GLY A 114 12.58 16.27 -9.63
N ASP A 115 13.11 15.05 -9.66
CA ASP A 115 12.57 13.93 -10.44
C ASP A 115 11.36 13.26 -9.77
N LEU A 116 11.17 13.41 -8.45
CA LEU A 116 10.02 12.81 -7.74
C LEU A 116 8.66 13.26 -8.28
N LYS A 117 8.58 14.47 -8.85
CA LYS A 117 7.37 14.95 -9.56
C LYS A 117 6.97 14.04 -10.72
N ASN A 118 7.92 13.27 -11.23
CA ASN A 118 7.75 12.34 -12.31
C ASN A 118 7.46 10.90 -11.83
N HIS A 119 7.08 10.68 -10.58
CA HIS A 119 6.80 9.33 -10.08
C HIS A 119 5.43 9.25 -9.41
N THR A 120 4.79 8.08 -9.52
CA THR A 120 3.70 7.69 -8.61
C THR A 120 4.35 7.12 -7.35
N VAL A 121 4.33 7.90 -6.27
CA VAL A 121 5.13 7.62 -5.08
C VAL A 121 4.32 6.90 -4.00
N THR A 122 4.88 5.81 -3.48
CA THR A 122 4.37 5.07 -2.32
C THR A 122 5.43 5.09 -1.22
N LEU A 123 5.02 5.45 -0.01
CA LEU A 123 5.82 5.30 1.20
C LEU A 123 5.64 3.88 1.72
N ARG A 124 6.74 3.12 1.79
CA ARG A 124 6.75 1.77 2.36
C ARG A 124 7.48 1.81 3.68
N LEU A 125 6.80 1.45 4.76
CA LEU A 125 7.36 1.44 6.12
C LEU A 125 7.58 0.03 6.65
N GLY A 126 6.98 -0.97 6.02
CA GLY A 126 7.08 -2.36 6.45
C GLY A 126 6.12 -2.68 7.59
N ARG A 127 6.51 -3.45 8.59
CA ARG A 127 5.64 -3.72 9.75
C ARG A 127 5.88 -2.67 10.83
N ILE A 128 4.77 -2.18 11.36
CA ILE A 128 4.74 -1.31 12.54
C ILE A 128 3.86 -2.01 13.56
N ASP A 129 4.36 -2.09 14.79
CA ASP A 129 3.67 -2.69 15.93
C ASP A 129 3.25 -1.57 16.90
N ASP A 130 1.96 -1.36 17.20
CA ASP A 130 0.76 -2.01 16.65
C ASP A 130 0.05 -1.15 15.58
N VAL A 131 -0.12 0.13 15.90
CA VAL A 131 -0.99 1.10 15.23
C VAL A 131 -0.17 2.31 14.81
N ASP A 132 -0.47 2.88 13.65
CA ASP A 132 0.22 4.08 13.19
C ASP A 132 -0.65 5.10 12.47
N GLU A 133 -0.25 6.36 12.58
CA GLU A 133 -0.64 7.49 11.74
C GLU A 133 0.61 8.11 11.14
N VAL A 134 0.61 8.35 9.83
CA VAL A 134 1.75 8.89 9.09
C VAL A 134 1.44 10.26 8.51
N TYR A 135 2.32 11.21 8.80
CA TYR A 135 2.24 12.58 8.33
C TYR A 135 3.42 12.91 7.40
N LEU A 136 3.12 13.55 6.29
CA LEU A 136 4.10 14.18 5.41
C LEU A 136 3.92 15.69 5.49
N ASN A 137 4.94 16.40 5.96
CA ASN A 137 4.94 17.86 6.11
C ASN A 137 3.72 18.39 6.89
N GLY A 138 3.25 17.63 7.88
CA GLY A 138 2.08 17.96 8.70
C GLY A 138 0.73 17.51 8.15
N TYR A 139 0.67 16.93 6.96
CA TYR A 139 -0.56 16.36 6.39
C TYR A 139 -0.61 14.86 6.66
N LEU A 140 -1.71 14.37 7.25
CA LEU A 140 -1.94 12.93 7.40
C LEU A 140 -2.10 12.30 6.00
N ILE A 141 -1.30 11.27 5.72
CA ILE A 141 -1.27 10.58 4.42
C ILE A 141 -1.60 9.08 4.51
N GLY A 142 -1.68 8.53 5.72
CA GLY A 142 -2.04 7.14 5.95
C GLY A 142 -2.22 6.85 7.42
N ALA A 143 -3.01 5.82 7.71
CA ALA A 143 -3.21 5.26 9.03
C ALA A 143 -3.50 3.77 8.91
N THR A 144 -3.19 2.98 9.92
CA THR A 144 -3.52 1.56 9.98
C THR A 144 -3.62 1.10 11.44
N GLY A 145 -4.69 0.39 11.76
CA GLY A 145 -5.14 0.13 13.13
C GLY A 145 -5.90 1.33 13.71
N THR A 146 -6.41 1.20 14.93
CA THR A 146 -7.11 2.27 15.64
C THR A 146 -6.47 2.52 17.00
N PHE A 147 -6.27 3.80 17.33
CA PHE A 147 -5.70 4.21 18.62
C PHE A 147 -6.73 4.03 19.75
N PRO A 148 -6.31 3.95 21.03
CA PRO A 148 -7.24 3.99 22.16
C PRO A 148 -8.14 5.24 22.14
N PRO A 149 -9.39 5.15 22.64
CA PRO A 149 -9.95 4.03 23.41
C PRO A 149 -10.48 2.87 22.56
N GLU A 150 -10.79 3.06 21.27
CA GLU A 150 -11.27 2.00 20.37
C GLU A 150 -10.13 1.17 19.77
N TYR A 151 -9.15 0.78 20.59
CA TYR A 151 -7.91 0.16 20.11
C TYR A 151 -8.14 -1.14 19.32
N ASN A 152 -7.55 -1.21 18.13
CA ASN A 152 -7.48 -2.39 17.27
C ASN A 152 -6.08 -2.48 16.67
N THR A 153 -5.39 -3.59 16.95
CA THR A 153 -4.03 -3.83 16.46
C THR A 153 -3.98 -4.08 14.96
N ALA A 154 -2.89 -3.65 14.33
CA ALA A 154 -2.53 -4.06 12.99
C ALA A 154 -1.07 -4.54 12.90
N TYR A 155 -0.51 -5.13 13.96
CA TYR A 155 0.90 -5.54 14.05
C TYR A 155 1.42 -6.39 12.87
N PHE A 156 0.56 -7.23 12.29
CA PHE A 156 0.92 -8.11 11.17
C PHE A 156 0.85 -7.43 9.79
N ALA A 157 0.23 -6.25 9.69
CA ALA A 157 -0.02 -5.60 8.41
C ALA A 157 1.24 -4.92 7.86
N TRP A 158 1.42 -5.01 6.55
CA TRP A 158 2.50 -4.32 5.87
C TRP A 158 2.04 -2.91 5.48
N ARG A 159 2.77 -1.88 5.92
CA ARG A 159 2.44 -0.47 5.72
C ARG A 159 2.96 0.05 4.39
N GLU A 160 2.02 0.35 3.50
CA GLU A 160 2.25 1.02 2.23
C GLU A 160 1.23 2.15 2.09
N TYR A 161 1.70 3.40 2.05
CA TYR A 161 0.86 4.58 1.98
C TYR A 161 1.11 5.34 0.69
N HIS A 162 0.03 5.74 0.02
CA HIS A 162 0.13 6.64 -1.12
C HIS A 162 0.70 7.99 -0.68
N VAL A 163 1.59 8.57 -1.48
CA VAL A 163 2.17 9.90 -1.20
C VAL A 163 1.60 10.91 -2.19
N PRO A 164 0.65 11.77 -1.76
CA PRO A 164 0.12 12.81 -2.63
C PRO A 164 1.22 13.80 -3.01
N GLN A 165 1.45 13.98 -4.31
CA GLN A 165 2.49 14.89 -4.79
C GLN A 165 2.30 16.33 -4.30
N LYS A 166 1.05 16.76 -4.06
CA LYS A 166 0.72 18.08 -3.53
C LYS A 166 1.30 18.38 -2.13
N TYR A 167 1.67 17.35 -1.38
CA TYR A 167 2.26 17.51 -0.04
C TYR A 167 3.79 17.42 -0.05
N LEU A 168 4.41 17.10 -1.20
CA LEU A 168 5.86 17.08 -1.33
C LEU A 168 6.42 18.48 -1.65
N ASN A 169 7.42 18.89 -0.88
CA ASN A 169 8.29 20.02 -1.21
C ASN A 169 9.32 19.56 -2.25
N ILE A 170 8.94 19.54 -3.53
CA ILE A 170 9.82 19.12 -4.62
C ILE A 170 11.04 20.05 -4.73
N GLY A 171 12.24 19.47 -4.75
CA GLY A 171 13.52 20.17 -4.73
C GLY A 171 13.95 20.65 -3.35
N GLY A 172 13.16 20.41 -2.31
CA GLY A 172 13.40 20.88 -0.95
C GLY A 172 13.34 19.77 0.11
N GLU A 173 13.50 20.18 1.35
CA GLU A 173 13.39 19.31 2.53
C GLU A 173 11.92 18.97 2.81
N ASN A 174 11.71 17.72 3.21
CA ASN A 174 10.44 17.15 3.61
C ASN A 174 10.63 16.44 4.94
N VAL A 175 9.57 16.40 5.75
CA VAL A 175 9.53 15.71 7.04
C VAL A 175 8.45 14.63 7.01
N ILE A 176 8.83 13.40 7.34
CA ILE A 176 7.90 12.34 7.70
C ILE A 176 7.85 12.28 9.23
N ALA A 177 6.66 12.37 9.79
CA ALA A 177 6.39 12.11 11.20
C ALA A 177 5.45 10.91 11.30
N ILE A 178 5.73 9.96 12.20
CA ILE A 178 4.92 8.77 12.40
C ILE A 178 4.58 8.70 13.87
N ARG A 179 3.28 8.73 14.16
CA ARG A 179 2.74 8.47 15.49
C ARG A 179 2.48 6.97 15.57
N VAL A 180 2.99 6.32 16.59
CA VAL A 180 2.83 4.88 16.83
C VAL A 180 2.22 4.69 18.21
N TYR A 181 1.30 3.75 18.33
CA TYR A 181 0.86 3.22 19.61
C TYR A 181 1.10 1.71 19.64
N ASP A 182 1.72 1.27 20.71
CA ASP A 182 1.90 -0.13 21.05
C ASP A 182 1.23 -0.39 22.40
N SER A 183 0.53 -1.52 22.51
CA SER A 183 -0.21 -1.85 23.73
C SER A 183 0.54 -2.77 24.68
N GLN A 184 1.50 -3.55 24.17
CA GLN A 184 2.25 -4.57 24.90
C GLN A 184 3.40 -5.13 24.04
N LEU A 185 4.41 -5.69 24.71
CA LEU A 185 5.52 -6.44 24.12
C LEU A 185 6.56 -5.56 23.41
N GLU A 186 6.68 -5.65 22.09
CA GLU A 186 7.68 -4.92 21.31
C GLU A 186 6.97 -3.94 20.38
N GLY A 187 7.33 -2.66 20.47
CA GLY A 187 6.73 -1.64 19.63
C GLY A 187 7.67 -1.03 18.61
N GLY A 188 7.08 -0.31 17.65
CA GLY A 188 7.81 0.54 16.71
C GLY A 188 7.88 0.03 15.28
N LEU A 189 8.81 0.57 14.49
CA LEU A 189 9.00 0.20 13.08
C LEU A 189 9.87 -1.07 12.99
N ILE A 190 9.28 -2.24 13.22
CA ILE A 190 10.01 -3.48 13.52
C ILE A 190 10.66 -4.18 12.30
N GLU A 191 10.10 -4.05 11.10
CA GLU A 191 10.59 -4.78 9.92
C GLU A 191 10.36 -3.97 8.63
N GLY A 192 11.28 -3.99 7.67
CA GLY A 192 11.00 -3.48 6.31
C GLY A 192 12.19 -2.90 5.55
N ASP A 193 11.96 -2.59 4.27
CA ASP A 193 12.82 -1.69 3.49
C ASP A 193 12.17 -0.31 3.46
N LEU A 194 12.42 0.48 4.51
CA LEU A 194 11.79 1.79 4.72
C LEU A 194 12.23 2.76 3.62
N GLY A 195 11.27 3.35 2.91
CA GLY A 195 11.61 4.26 1.82
C GLY A 195 10.42 4.75 0.99
N LEU A 196 10.72 5.65 0.07
CA LEU A 196 9.82 6.03 -1.01
C LEU A 196 10.09 5.15 -2.23
N TYR A 197 9.05 4.62 -2.84
CA TYR A 197 9.11 3.70 -3.97
C TYR A 197 8.12 4.08 -5.05
N GLU A 198 8.37 3.59 -6.26
CA GLU A 198 7.38 3.51 -7.33
C GLU A 198 7.25 2.06 -7.79
N LYS A 199 6.00 1.61 -8.00
CA LYS A 199 5.74 0.30 -8.61
C LYS A 199 6.10 0.37 -10.10
N LYS A 200 6.87 -0.59 -10.59
CA LYS A 200 7.24 -0.68 -12.01
C LYS A 200 5.99 -0.75 -12.87
N GLY A 201 5.93 0.14 -13.86
CA GLY A 201 4.75 0.27 -14.70
C GLY A 201 3.52 0.80 -13.96
N ALA A 202 3.70 1.57 -12.89
CA ALA A 202 2.62 2.31 -12.26
C ALA A 202 1.90 3.18 -13.29
N MET A 203 0.57 3.15 -13.26
CA MET A 203 -0.24 4.07 -14.06
C MET A 203 -0.10 5.48 -13.48
N ARG A 204 0.09 6.45 -14.36
CA ARG A 204 0.27 7.86 -13.99
C ARG A 204 -1.00 8.61 -14.32
N LEU A 205 -1.65 9.08 -13.27
CA LEU A 205 -2.90 9.82 -13.36
C LEU A 205 -2.64 11.29 -13.65
N ASP A 206 -3.60 11.95 -14.29
CA ASP A 206 -3.58 13.38 -14.57
C ASP A 206 -4.14 14.19 -13.39
N LEU A 207 -5.03 13.58 -12.60
CA LEU A 207 -5.54 14.11 -11.34
C LEU A 207 -5.56 12.98 -10.30
N ASP A 208 -4.83 13.17 -9.21
CA ASP A 208 -4.78 12.25 -8.09
C ASP A 208 -5.97 12.48 -7.15
N LEU A 209 -6.73 11.43 -6.88
CA LEU A 209 -7.89 11.43 -5.97
C LEU A 209 -7.69 10.49 -4.77
N ALA A 210 -6.51 9.90 -4.59
CA ALA A 210 -6.21 9.12 -3.40
C ALA A 210 -6.14 10.01 -2.15
N GLY A 211 -6.42 9.42 -0.99
CA GLY A 211 -6.48 10.10 0.30
C GLY A 211 -7.73 9.73 1.08
N GLN A 212 -8.20 10.62 1.95
CA GLN A 212 -9.38 10.35 2.77
C GLN A 212 -10.68 10.58 2.00
N TRP A 213 -11.53 9.55 1.97
CA TRP A 213 -12.88 9.58 1.39
C TRP A 213 -13.90 9.45 2.52
N SER A 214 -15.10 10.01 2.35
CA SER A 214 -16.25 9.69 3.21
C SER A 214 -16.59 8.21 3.06
N PHE A 215 -16.89 7.52 4.15
CA PHE A 215 -17.22 6.11 4.17
C PHE A 215 -18.39 5.82 5.12
N GLU A 216 -19.30 4.96 4.69
CA GLU A 216 -20.45 4.53 5.49
C GLU A 216 -20.79 3.06 5.17
N LYS A 217 -21.16 2.31 6.22
CA LYS A 217 -21.59 0.92 6.13
C LYS A 217 -23.07 0.85 5.79
N GLY A 218 -23.47 -0.17 5.04
CA GLY A 218 -24.85 -0.38 4.61
C GLY A 218 -25.11 0.01 3.15
N ASP A 219 -26.38 0.01 2.76
CA ASP A 219 -26.78 0.15 1.36
C ASP A 219 -28.00 1.06 1.18
N ASP A 220 -27.75 2.35 1.00
CA ASP A 220 -28.79 3.31 0.62
C ASP A 220 -28.47 3.89 -0.77
N LYS A 221 -29.43 3.79 -1.68
CA LYS A 221 -29.26 4.24 -3.07
C LYS A 221 -29.27 5.76 -3.21
N ASP A 222 -29.74 6.49 -2.22
CA ASP A 222 -29.70 7.95 -2.22
C ASP A 222 -28.27 8.48 -1.98
N TRP A 223 -27.37 7.64 -1.46
CA TRP A 223 -25.96 7.96 -1.25
C TRP A 223 -25.17 8.16 -2.54
N LYS A 224 -25.74 7.87 -3.72
CA LYS A 224 -25.13 8.24 -5.01
C LYS A 224 -25.33 9.72 -5.36
N GLU A 225 -26.34 10.37 -4.78
CA GLU A 225 -26.80 11.68 -5.23
C GLU A 225 -25.75 12.76 -4.99
N LYS A 226 -25.59 13.68 -5.95
CA LYS A 226 -24.57 14.73 -5.88
C LYS A 226 -24.68 15.57 -4.60
N ASN A 227 -25.91 15.92 -4.24
CA ASN A 227 -26.19 16.84 -3.13
C ASN A 227 -26.48 16.14 -1.79
N TYR A 228 -26.22 14.83 -1.69
CA TYR A 228 -26.36 14.12 -0.41
C TYR A 228 -25.34 14.65 0.62
N ASP A 229 -25.80 14.91 1.85
CA ASP A 229 -24.94 15.42 2.92
C ASP A 229 -24.27 14.25 3.66
N ASP A 230 -22.98 14.06 3.41
CA ASP A 230 -22.14 13.00 3.97
C ASP A 230 -21.18 13.52 5.04
N LYS A 231 -21.42 14.71 5.61
CA LYS A 231 -20.51 15.31 6.62
C LYS A 231 -20.37 14.49 7.90
N MET A 232 -21.37 13.66 8.20
CA MET A 232 -21.38 12.79 9.38
C MET A 232 -20.73 11.43 9.13
N TRP A 233 -20.35 11.13 7.89
CA TRP A 233 -19.68 9.88 7.55
C TRP A 233 -18.26 9.88 8.08
N ASP A 234 -17.79 8.69 8.43
CA ASP A 234 -16.41 8.46 8.79
C ASP A 234 -15.47 8.75 7.60
N LYS A 235 -14.20 8.98 7.90
CA LYS A 235 -13.16 9.24 6.90
C LYS A 235 -12.13 8.14 6.92
N ILE A 236 -12.03 7.40 5.82
CA ILE A 236 -11.01 6.37 5.65
C ILE A 236 -10.13 6.65 4.42
N PHE A 237 -8.89 6.19 4.46
CA PHE A 237 -7.96 6.27 3.34
C PHE A 237 -8.36 5.31 2.22
N VAL A 238 -8.24 5.83 1.00
CA VAL A 238 -8.37 5.13 -0.27
C VAL A 238 -7.12 5.44 -1.09
N PRO A 239 -6.31 4.44 -1.50
CA PRO A 239 -6.57 3.02 -1.34
C PRO A 239 -6.17 2.47 0.04
N ALA A 240 -7.00 1.59 0.61
CA ALA A 240 -6.71 0.70 1.73
C ALA A 240 -7.92 -0.21 2.00
N HIS A 241 -7.71 -1.32 2.69
CA HIS A 241 -8.82 -2.14 3.19
C HIS A 241 -9.55 -1.39 4.31
N TRP A 242 -10.88 -1.53 4.42
CA TRP A 242 -11.64 -0.79 5.44
C TRP A 242 -11.47 -1.39 6.84
N GLU A 243 -11.30 -2.71 6.97
CA GLU A 243 -11.15 -3.43 8.25
C GLU A 243 -9.97 -2.89 9.04
N ARG A 244 -8.89 -2.54 8.32
CA ARG A 244 -7.66 -1.99 8.88
C ARG A 244 -7.78 -0.57 9.40
N GLN A 245 -8.93 0.08 9.20
CA GLN A 245 -9.14 1.49 9.50
C GLN A 245 -10.34 1.70 10.43
N ILE A 246 -11.36 0.85 10.33
CA ILE A 246 -12.56 0.92 11.18
C ILE A 246 -12.50 -0.02 12.38
N GLY A 247 -11.57 -0.98 12.39
CA GLY A 247 -11.38 -1.90 13.53
C GLY A 247 -12.47 -2.97 13.68
N ASP A 248 -13.32 -3.13 12.66
CA ASP A 248 -14.38 -4.14 12.59
C ASP A 248 -14.10 -5.13 11.45
N ASP A 249 -14.41 -6.41 11.67
CA ASP A 249 -14.52 -7.45 10.63
C ASP A 249 -15.90 -7.29 9.96
N TYR A 250 -15.96 -6.53 8.86
CA TYR A 250 -17.22 -6.11 8.24
C TYR A 250 -17.35 -6.59 6.80
N ASP A 251 -18.17 -7.63 6.62
CA ASP A 251 -18.67 -8.07 5.31
C ASP A 251 -20.03 -7.41 5.00
N GLY A 252 -20.22 -6.93 3.77
CA GLY A 252 -21.49 -6.41 3.31
C GLY A 252 -21.34 -5.25 2.33
N PHE A 253 -22.38 -4.40 2.30
CA PHE A 253 -22.36 -3.20 1.49
C PHE A 253 -21.68 -2.05 2.21
N ALA A 254 -20.86 -1.30 1.50
CA ALA A 254 -20.35 -0.03 1.98
C ALA A 254 -20.31 0.98 0.84
N TRP A 255 -20.33 2.26 1.20
CA TRP A 255 -20.27 3.34 0.24
C TRP A 255 -19.12 4.28 0.54
N TYR A 256 -18.48 4.71 -0.53
CA TYR A 256 -17.46 5.75 -0.51
C TYR A 256 -17.97 6.99 -1.22
N ARG A 257 -17.65 8.17 -0.71
CA ARG A 257 -17.90 9.45 -1.39
C ARG A 257 -16.70 10.38 -1.32
N LEU A 258 -16.44 11.07 -2.44
CA LEU A 258 -15.43 12.12 -2.52
C LEU A 258 -15.93 13.30 -3.36
N SER A 259 -15.88 14.49 -2.76
CA SER A 259 -15.99 15.75 -3.47
C SER A 259 -14.62 16.20 -4.01
N PHE A 260 -14.56 16.58 -5.28
CA PHE A 260 -13.32 17.05 -5.91
C PHE A 260 -13.60 18.05 -7.03
N THR A 261 -12.63 18.93 -7.30
CA THR A 261 -12.71 19.92 -8.38
C THR A 261 -11.88 19.47 -9.57
N VAL A 262 -12.49 19.47 -10.76
CA VAL A 262 -11.74 19.19 -12.00
C VAL A 262 -11.24 20.51 -12.59
N PRO A 263 -9.92 20.69 -12.79
CA PRO A 263 -9.38 21.93 -13.34
C PRO A 263 -9.93 22.25 -14.73
N GLN A 264 -10.12 23.54 -15.03
CA GLN A 264 -10.63 24.00 -16.32
C GLN A 264 -9.79 23.54 -17.52
N SER A 265 -8.50 23.28 -17.30
CA SER A 265 -7.55 22.76 -18.30
C SER A 265 -7.87 21.34 -18.79
N PHE A 266 -8.82 20.65 -18.18
CA PHE A 266 -9.33 19.35 -18.62
C PHE A 266 -10.54 19.46 -19.55
N LYS A 267 -11.12 20.66 -19.74
CA LYS A 267 -12.29 20.83 -20.61
C LYS A 267 -12.00 20.37 -22.04
N GLY A 268 -12.90 19.55 -22.59
CA GLY A 268 -12.77 18.97 -23.93
C GLY A 268 -11.87 17.73 -24.00
N LYS A 269 -11.27 17.30 -22.88
CA LYS A 269 -10.57 16.02 -22.79
C LYS A 269 -11.55 14.92 -22.38
N LYS A 270 -11.41 13.74 -22.99
CA LYS A 270 -12.10 12.53 -22.55
C LYS A 270 -11.36 11.91 -21.39
N LEU A 271 -12.05 11.65 -20.29
CA LEU A 271 -11.44 11.18 -19.04
C LEU A 271 -11.96 9.79 -18.65
N VAL A 272 -11.12 9.06 -17.92
CA VAL A 272 -11.43 7.79 -17.28
C VAL A 272 -11.23 7.97 -15.77
N LEU A 273 -12.21 7.57 -14.97
CA LEU A 273 -12.05 7.41 -13.53
C LEU A 273 -11.39 6.06 -13.26
N VAL A 274 -10.23 6.08 -12.62
CA VAL A 274 -9.51 4.89 -12.16
C VAL A 274 -9.76 4.75 -10.66
N LEU A 275 -10.28 3.59 -10.25
CA LEU A 275 -10.56 3.26 -8.85
C LEU A 275 -9.67 2.13 -8.33
N GLY A 276 -8.63 1.76 -9.07
CA GLY A 276 -7.69 0.74 -8.59
C GLY A 276 -8.36 -0.63 -8.45
N LYS A 277 -8.07 -1.39 -7.40
CA LYS A 277 -8.75 -2.65 -7.09
C LYS A 277 -9.71 -2.44 -5.93
N ILE A 278 -10.87 -3.08 -6.03
CA ILE A 278 -11.94 -3.03 -5.05
C ILE A 278 -12.30 -4.47 -4.71
N ASP A 279 -12.30 -4.81 -3.43
CA ASP A 279 -12.77 -6.09 -2.94
C ASP A 279 -14.23 -5.93 -2.48
N ASP A 280 -15.23 -6.56 -3.10
CA ASP A 280 -15.18 -7.55 -4.19
C ASP A 280 -15.72 -6.97 -5.50
N ILE A 281 -16.95 -6.43 -5.47
CA ILE A 281 -17.69 -5.91 -6.63
C ILE A 281 -18.14 -4.47 -6.37
N ASP A 282 -18.36 -3.70 -7.43
CA ASP A 282 -18.60 -2.26 -7.31
C ASP A 282 -19.57 -1.69 -8.36
N GLU A 283 -20.24 -0.60 -7.99
CA GLU A 283 -20.93 0.33 -8.89
C GLU A 283 -20.41 1.76 -8.64
N ALA A 284 -19.94 2.43 -9.69
CA ALA A 284 -19.40 3.78 -9.60
C ALA A 284 -20.36 4.81 -10.20
N TYR A 285 -20.53 5.92 -9.48
CA TYR A 285 -21.41 7.03 -9.81
C TYR A 285 -20.63 8.34 -9.82
N LEU A 286 -20.95 9.21 -10.77
CA LEU A 286 -20.44 10.58 -10.84
C LEU A 286 -21.64 11.53 -10.90
N ASN A 287 -21.73 12.44 -9.94
CA ASN A 287 -22.82 13.40 -9.81
C ASN A 287 -24.21 12.75 -9.87
N GLY A 288 -24.41 11.61 -9.19
CA GLY A 288 -25.67 10.85 -9.18
C GLY A 288 -25.89 9.89 -10.36
N LYS A 289 -25.09 9.99 -11.43
CA LYS A 289 -25.22 9.13 -12.62
C LYS A 289 -24.21 8.00 -12.59
N GLN A 290 -24.66 6.76 -12.75
CA GLN A 290 -23.78 5.60 -12.85
C GLN A 290 -22.88 5.71 -14.09
N ILE A 291 -21.58 5.50 -13.92
CA ILE A 291 -20.57 5.53 -15.00
C ILE A 291 -19.93 4.17 -15.25
N GLY A 292 -20.10 3.21 -14.34
CA GLY A 292 -19.60 1.85 -14.52
C GLY A 292 -19.90 0.93 -13.35
N SER A 293 -19.51 -0.34 -13.52
CA SER A 293 -19.57 -1.38 -12.50
C SER A 293 -18.61 -2.52 -12.82
N THR A 294 -18.21 -3.27 -11.80
CA THR A 294 -17.54 -4.58 -11.92
C THR A 294 -18.33 -5.59 -11.10
N GLY A 295 -18.61 -6.77 -11.67
CA GLY A 295 -19.50 -7.75 -11.04
C GLY A 295 -20.99 -7.42 -11.23
N ASN A 296 -21.84 -8.06 -10.43
CA ASN A 296 -23.30 -7.92 -10.54
C ASN A 296 -23.99 -7.95 -9.17
N MET A 297 -24.48 -6.78 -8.73
CA MET A 297 -25.22 -6.60 -7.46
C MET A 297 -26.74 -6.72 -7.62
N LYS A 298 -27.24 -7.57 -8.53
CA LYS A 298 -28.69 -7.79 -8.72
C LYS A 298 -29.17 -9.01 -7.97
N GLY A 299 -30.20 -8.83 -7.16
CA GLY A 299 -30.84 -9.92 -6.41
C GLY A 299 -30.23 -10.11 -5.02
N ASP A 300 -30.35 -11.32 -4.50
CA ASP A 300 -29.92 -11.70 -3.15
C ASP A 300 -28.37 -11.69 -3.04
N PRO A 301 -27.78 -10.89 -2.12
CA PRO A 301 -26.33 -10.83 -1.92
C PRO A 301 -25.65 -12.17 -1.64
N ILE A 302 -26.35 -13.13 -1.02
CA ILE A 302 -25.83 -14.48 -0.76
C ILE A 302 -25.48 -15.23 -2.07
N ARG A 303 -26.02 -14.76 -3.20
CA ARG A 303 -25.85 -15.37 -4.53
C ARG A 303 -24.93 -14.59 -5.46
N TYR A 304 -24.30 -13.51 -4.99
CA TYR A 304 -23.37 -12.76 -5.83
C TYR A 304 -22.16 -13.64 -6.18
N ASP A 305 -21.70 -13.53 -7.42
CA ASP A 305 -20.47 -14.18 -7.87
C ASP A 305 -19.33 -13.18 -7.68
N THR A 306 -18.44 -13.46 -6.73
CA THR A 306 -17.35 -12.57 -6.32
C THR A 306 -15.98 -13.28 -6.33
N ARG A 307 -15.82 -14.25 -7.23
CA ARG A 307 -14.66 -15.17 -7.19
C ARG A 307 -13.34 -14.52 -7.60
N SER A 308 -13.36 -13.44 -8.37
CA SER A 308 -12.14 -12.91 -8.98
C SER A 308 -12.12 -11.41 -9.20
N GLU A 309 -13.26 -10.76 -9.00
CA GLU A 309 -13.50 -9.35 -9.24
C GLU A 309 -12.54 -8.50 -8.40
N TYR A 310 -12.27 -8.89 -7.15
CA TYR A 310 -11.26 -8.25 -6.29
C TYR A 310 -9.89 -8.04 -6.96
N LYS A 311 -9.48 -8.90 -7.88
CA LYS A 311 -8.18 -8.80 -8.57
C LYS A 311 -8.15 -7.77 -9.70
N LEU A 312 -9.32 -7.34 -10.19
CA LEU A 312 -9.43 -6.51 -11.39
C LEU A 312 -9.10 -5.05 -11.10
N THR A 313 -8.42 -4.36 -12.03
CA THR A 313 -8.26 -2.90 -11.92
C THR A 313 -9.45 -2.20 -12.57
N ARG A 314 -10.09 -1.28 -11.85
CA ARG A 314 -11.27 -0.52 -12.25
C ARG A 314 -10.88 0.74 -13.00
N GLY A 315 -11.45 0.89 -14.19
CA GLY A 315 -11.37 2.10 -14.99
C GLY A 315 -12.67 2.32 -15.75
N TYR A 316 -13.37 3.41 -15.42
CA TYR A 316 -14.68 3.74 -15.98
C TYR A 316 -14.61 5.00 -16.82
N PHE A 317 -15.04 4.88 -18.08
CA PHE A 317 -15.07 6.01 -19.01
C PHE A 317 -16.16 7.00 -18.58
N ILE A 318 -15.78 8.28 -18.48
CA ILE A 318 -16.69 9.33 -18.06
C ILE A 318 -17.34 9.94 -19.31
N PRO A 319 -18.68 10.06 -19.38
CA PRO A 319 -19.36 10.80 -20.44
C PRO A 319 -18.94 12.28 -20.48
N ASP A 320 -18.75 12.83 -21.69
CA ASP A 320 -18.19 14.18 -21.92
C ASP A 320 -18.98 15.32 -21.24
N ASP A 321 -20.27 15.09 -20.95
CA ASP A 321 -21.21 16.07 -20.39
C ASP A 321 -21.42 15.95 -18.87
N LEU A 322 -20.85 14.93 -18.24
CA LEU A 322 -21.13 14.63 -16.83
C LEU A 322 -20.24 15.39 -15.84
N LEU A 323 -19.04 15.79 -16.27
CA LEU A 323 -18.11 16.55 -15.45
C LEU A 323 -18.38 18.05 -15.49
N GLU A 324 -18.42 18.65 -14.31
CA GLU A 324 -18.51 20.08 -14.12
C GLU A 324 -17.11 20.68 -13.91
N TYR A 325 -16.49 21.14 -15.00
CA TYR A 325 -15.15 21.76 -14.95
C TYR A 325 -15.15 23.08 -14.16
N GLY A 326 -14.12 23.26 -13.34
CA GLY A 326 -13.97 24.44 -12.46
C GLY A 326 -14.91 24.46 -11.27
N LYS A 327 -15.73 23.41 -11.10
CA LYS A 327 -16.68 23.25 -10.00
C LYS A 327 -16.46 21.93 -9.28
N GLU A 328 -17.10 21.81 -8.13
CA GLU A 328 -17.14 20.57 -7.37
C GLU A 328 -17.98 19.50 -8.09
N ASN A 329 -17.39 18.30 -8.16
CA ASN A 329 -18.01 17.07 -8.60
C ASN A 329 -17.97 16.08 -7.44
N VAL A 330 -18.92 15.14 -7.42
CA VAL A 330 -18.96 14.07 -6.43
C VAL A 330 -18.84 12.74 -7.13
N VAL A 331 -17.88 11.93 -6.71
CA VAL A 331 -17.86 10.50 -7.00
C VAL A 331 -18.43 9.74 -5.81
N ALA A 332 -19.32 8.80 -6.08
CA ALA A 332 -19.82 7.85 -5.10
C ALA A 332 -19.55 6.43 -5.61
N VAL A 333 -19.06 5.54 -4.75
CA VAL A 333 -18.76 4.15 -5.10
C VAL A 333 -19.47 3.26 -4.11
N ARG A 334 -20.40 2.46 -4.62
CA ARG A 334 -21.07 1.40 -3.88
C ARG A 334 -20.23 0.14 -4.02
N VAL A 335 -19.85 -0.45 -2.90
CA VAL A 335 -19.04 -1.67 -2.84
C VAL A 335 -19.84 -2.74 -2.11
N TYR A 336 -19.70 -3.98 -2.56
CA TYR A 336 -20.10 -5.14 -1.79
C TYR A 336 -18.88 -6.03 -1.64
N ASP A 337 -18.53 -6.32 -0.39
CA ASP A 337 -17.61 -7.38 -0.02
C ASP A 337 -18.41 -8.51 0.63
N GLY A 338 -18.12 -9.74 0.21
CA GLY A 338 -18.80 -10.92 0.73
C GLY A 338 -18.01 -11.65 1.81
N PHE A 339 -16.70 -11.43 1.90
CA PHE A 339 -15.84 -12.16 2.83
C PHE A 339 -14.44 -11.54 3.01
N ARG A 340 -14.06 -11.34 4.27
CA ARG A 340 -12.73 -10.93 4.77
C ARG A 340 -12.45 -9.44 4.68
N ASP A 341 -11.65 -9.06 3.68
CA ASP A 341 -10.89 -7.80 3.66
C ASP A 341 -11.47 -6.98 2.51
N GLY A 342 -12.42 -6.11 2.80
CA GLY A 342 -13.13 -5.32 1.81
C GLY A 342 -12.47 -3.99 1.47
N GLY A 343 -13.03 -3.33 0.46
CA GLY A 343 -12.77 -1.92 0.18
C GLY A 343 -11.91 -1.64 -1.06
N ILE A 344 -11.71 -0.34 -1.32
CA ILE A 344 -10.88 0.14 -2.43
C ILE A 344 -9.41 0.01 -2.03
N TYR A 345 -8.84 -1.19 -2.14
CA TYR A 345 -7.65 -1.56 -1.38
C TYR A 345 -6.30 -1.35 -2.10
N GLU A 346 -6.28 -1.24 -3.43
CA GLU A 346 -5.04 -1.02 -4.20
C GLU A 346 -5.23 0.08 -5.23
N GLY A 347 -4.33 1.06 -5.29
CA GLY A 347 -4.38 2.15 -6.26
C GLY A 347 -3.83 1.81 -7.66
N PRO A 348 -3.67 2.84 -8.52
CA PRO A 348 -3.89 4.26 -8.23
C PRO A 348 -5.37 4.68 -8.31
N ILE A 349 -5.70 5.84 -7.74
CA ILE A 349 -7.07 6.36 -7.64
C ILE A 349 -7.12 7.79 -8.21
N GLY A 350 -7.95 8.03 -9.23
CA GLY A 350 -8.12 9.37 -9.79
C GLY A 350 -8.48 9.43 -11.28
N LEU A 351 -8.22 10.56 -11.93
CA LEU A 351 -8.57 10.77 -13.34
C LEU A 351 -7.35 10.68 -14.25
N ILE A 352 -7.56 10.11 -15.43
CA ILE A 352 -6.58 10.04 -16.50
C ILE A 352 -7.24 10.32 -17.84
N GLU A 353 -6.54 10.98 -18.74
CA GLU A 353 -6.99 11.13 -20.12
C GLU A 353 -7.15 9.75 -20.80
N GLN A 354 -8.28 9.54 -21.47
CA GLN A 354 -8.63 8.29 -22.13
C GLN A 354 -7.53 7.78 -23.08
N SER A 355 -6.85 8.69 -23.78
CA SER A 355 -5.75 8.37 -24.69
C SER A 355 -4.57 7.72 -23.95
N LYS A 356 -4.20 8.26 -22.77
CA LYS A 356 -3.14 7.75 -21.90
C LYS A 356 -3.53 6.43 -21.25
N TYR A 357 -4.78 6.30 -20.79
CA TYR A 357 -5.33 5.06 -20.27
C TYR A 357 -5.26 3.93 -21.30
N THR A 358 -5.70 4.20 -22.53
CA THR A 358 -5.65 3.21 -23.62
C THR A 358 -4.21 2.83 -23.96
N LYS A 359 -3.29 3.81 -24.00
CA LYS A 359 -1.86 3.56 -24.24
C LYS A 359 -1.24 2.71 -23.13
N TYR A 360 -1.61 2.94 -21.87
CA TYR A 360 -1.15 2.14 -20.74
C TYR A 360 -1.50 0.66 -20.95
N TRP A 361 -2.78 0.35 -21.16
CA TRP A 361 -3.23 -1.04 -21.30
C TRP A 361 -2.73 -1.74 -22.55
N ARG A 362 -2.51 -1.02 -23.66
CA ARG A 362 -1.85 -1.58 -24.86
C ARG A 362 -0.41 -2.01 -24.61
N ASN A 363 0.28 -1.31 -23.72
CA ASN A 363 1.68 -1.59 -23.38
C ASN A 363 1.81 -2.49 -22.15
N TYR A 364 0.73 -2.66 -21.38
CA TYR A 364 0.70 -3.48 -20.19
C TYR A 364 0.89 -4.95 -20.59
N LYS A 365 1.99 -5.52 -20.11
CA LYS A 365 2.25 -6.96 -20.21
C LYS A 365 2.00 -7.51 -18.81
N PRO A 366 0.92 -8.29 -18.60
CA PRO A 366 0.73 -8.92 -17.30
C PRO A 366 1.98 -9.76 -16.98
N PRO A 367 2.44 -9.78 -15.72
CA PRO A 367 3.47 -10.72 -15.32
C PRO A 367 3.02 -12.12 -15.75
N LYS A 368 3.89 -12.86 -16.46
CA LYS A 368 3.57 -14.24 -16.87
C LYS A 368 3.10 -14.98 -15.62
N GLN A 369 1.86 -15.49 -15.63
CA GLN A 369 1.42 -16.44 -14.62
C GLN A 369 2.49 -17.54 -14.60
N LYS A 370 3.21 -17.68 -13.47
CA LYS A 370 4.09 -18.82 -13.29
C LYS A 370 3.15 -20.02 -13.36
N LYS A 371 3.30 -20.85 -14.40
CA LYS A 371 2.70 -22.19 -14.39
C LYS A 371 3.10 -22.83 -13.07
N ASP A 372 2.12 -23.39 -12.36
CA ASP A 372 2.41 -24.17 -11.17
C ASP A 372 3.45 -25.23 -11.55
N ILE A 373 4.36 -25.56 -10.64
CA ILE A 373 5.38 -26.59 -10.87
C ILE A 373 4.71 -27.90 -11.29
N TRP A 374 3.49 -28.15 -10.80
CA TRP A 374 2.66 -29.27 -11.20
C TRP A 374 2.18 -29.22 -12.66
N GLU A 375 1.86 -28.04 -13.20
CA GLU A 375 1.51 -27.89 -14.62
C GLU A 375 2.71 -28.06 -15.57
N LEU A 376 3.93 -27.86 -15.06
CA LEU A 376 5.16 -28.09 -15.82
C LEU A 376 5.63 -29.54 -15.77
N ILE A 377 5.24 -30.30 -14.74
CA ILE A 377 5.63 -31.71 -14.54
C ILE A 377 4.68 -32.68 -15.27
N PHE A 378 3.42 -32.30 -15.47
CA PHE A 378 2.39 -33.17 -16.09
C PHE A 378 2.02 -32.79 -17.54
N GLN A 379 2.87 -32.05 -18.25
CA GLN A 379 2.86 -31.91 -19.72
C GLN A 379 3.95 -32.78 -20.33
#